data_AF-A0A948WGR4-F1
#
_entry.id   AF-A0A948WGR4-F1
#
_cell.length_a   1.000
_cell.length_b   1.000
_cell.length_c   1.000
_cell.angle_alpha   90.00
_cell.angle_beta   90.00
_cell.angle_gamma   90.00
#
_symmetry.space_group_name_H-M   'P 1'
#
loop_
_entity.id
_entity.type
_entity.pdbx_description
1 polymer ?
#
loop_
_entity_poly.entity_id
_entity_poly.type
_entity_poly.pdbx_seq_one_letter_code
_entity_poly.pdbx_strand_id
1 'polypeptide(L)' 'MSEPDTAQLDELVSRLERAGEQLRGGELSADAAASLVEECAALASQASAELDRLTREGAAEPAPGQDRLL' A
#
# COMPACT_ATOMS: atom_id res chain seq x y z
N MET A 1 -0.30 -1.09 22.23
CA MET A 1 0.61 -0.88 21.11
C MET A 1 0.12 -1.76 19.98
N SER A 2 -0.87 -1.28 19.24
CA SER A 2 -1.30 -1.97 18.02
C SER A 2 -0.58 -1.26 16.89
N GLU A 3 0.57 -1.81 16.50
CA GLU A 3 1.28 -1.47 15.26
C GLU A 3 0.82 -2.31 14.01
N PRO A 4 -0.33 -3.04 13.97
CA PRO A 4 -0.69 -3.84 12.78
C PRO A 4 -1.32 -3.01 11.66
N ASP A 5 -1.77 -1.78 11.92
CA ASP A 5 -2.53 -1.00 10.94
C ASP A 5 -1.70 -0.74 9.67
N THR A 6 -0.41 -0.42 9.78
CA THR A 6 0.41 -0.17 8.58
C THR A 6 1.13 -1.40 8.04
N ALA A 7 1.16 -2.53 8.76
CA ALA A 7 1.98 -3.68 8.38
C ALA A 7 1.62 -4.26 7.01
N GLN A 8 0.33 -4.24 6.65
CA GLN A 8 -0.12 -4.66 5.32
C GLN A 8 0.31 -3.69 4.23
N LEU A 9 0.25 -2.38 4.51
CA LEU A 9 0.72 -1.33 3.59
C LEU A 9 2.24 -1.44 3.38
N ASP A 10 3.00 -1.66 4.46
CA ASP A 10 4.46 -1.81 4.41
C ASP A 10 4.89 -3.02 3.58
N GLU A 11 4.17 -4.14 3.66
CA GLU A 11 4.41 -5.32 2.83
C GLU A 11 4.08 -5.04 1.34
N LEU A 12 2.99 -4.33 1.05
CA LEU A 12 2.63 -3.94 -0.31
C LEU A 12 3.69 -3.02 -0.93
N VAL A 13 4.19 -2.04 -0.16
CA VAL A 13 5.28 -1.16 -0.58
C VAL A 13 6.57 -1.94 -0.80
N SER A 14 6.94 -2.82 0.13
CA SER A 14 8.15 -3.66 0.01
C SER A 14 8.12 -4.53 -1.25
N ARG A 15 6.96 -5.08 -1.61
CA ARG A 15 6.80 -5.84 -2.87
C ARG A 15 6.93 -4.96 -4.09
N LEU A 16 6.32 -3.77 -4.06
CA LEU A 16 6.39 -2.80 -5.16
C LEU A 16 7.84 -2.34 -5.41
N GLU A 17 8.59 -2.07 -4.35
CA GLU A 17 10.01 -1.69 -4.45
C GLU A 17 10.85 -2.79 -5.09
N ARG A 18 10.68 -4.04 -4.66
CA ARG A 18 11.37 -5.20 -5.25
C ARG A 18 11.04 -5.39 -6.74
N ALA A 19 9.78 -5.19 -7.12
CA ALA A 19 9.37 -5.25 -8.53
C ALA A 19 10.00 -4.09 -9.34
N GLY A 20 10.02 -2.88 -8.79
CA GLY A 20 10.66 -1.71 -9.40
C GLY A 20 12.18 -1.82 -9.50
N GLU A 21 12.85 -2.48 -8.55
CA GLU A 21 14.27 -2.81 -8.62
C GLU A 21 14.58 -3.77 -9.77
N GLN A 22 13.78 -4.83 -9.92
CA GLN A 22 13.92 -5.77 -11.03
C GLN A 22 13.74 -5.09 -12.40
N LEU A 23 12.76 -4.21 -12.54
CA LEU A 23 12.57 -3.41 -13.76
C LEU A 23 13.79 -2.52 -14.07
N ARG A 24 14.34 -1.85 -13.05
CA ARG A 24 15.54 -1.01 -13.20
C ARG A 24 16.82 -1.80 -13.45
N GLY A 25 16.84 -3.08 -13.07
CA GLY A 25 17.94 -4.00 -13.35
C GLY A 25 18.19 -4.21 -14.85
N GLY A 26 17.15 -4.09 -15.68
CA GLY A 26 17.29 -4.09 -17.15
C GLY A 26 17.66 -5.43 -17.78
N GLU A 27 17.70 -6.52 -17.00
CA GLU A 27 17.99 -7.88 -17.48
C GLU A 27 16.74 -8.64 -17.97
N LEU A 28 15.59 -7.96 -18.03
CA LEU A 28 14.30 -8.52 -18.41
C LEU A 28 14.07 -8.42 -19.92
N SER A 29 13.41 -9.43 -20.49
CA SER A 29 12.85 -9.32 -21.83
C SER A 29 11.69 -8.32 -21.85
N ALA A 30 11.30 -7.83 -23.03
CA ALA A 30 10.19 -6.88 -23.16
C ALA A 30 8.86 -7.44 -22.60
N ASP A 31 8.59 -8.72 -22.82
CA ASP A 31 7.38 -9.40 -22.34
C ASP A 31 7.39 -9.58 -20.80
N ALA A 32 8.55 -9.95 -20.25
CA ALA A 32 8.74 -10.06 -18.80
C ALA A 32 8.63 -8.68 -18.13
N ALA A 33 9.19 -7.63 -18.74
CA ALA A 33 9.08 -6.27 -18.25
C ALA A 33 7.62 -5.76 -18.30
N ALA A 34 6.86 -6.08 -19.36
CA ALA A 34 5.45 -5.72 -19.45
C ALA A 34 4.63 -6.38 -18.33
N SER A 35 4.79 -7.68 -18.13
CA SER A 35 4.14 -8.43 -17.04
C SER A 35 4.49 -7.83 -15.67
N LEU A 36 5.75 -7.49 -15.44
CA LEU A 36 6.20 -6.93 -14.17
C LEU A 36 5.69 -5.49 -13.94
N VAL A 37 5.51 -4.69 -14.99
CA VAL A 37 4.85 -3.37 -14.90
C VAL A 37 3.37 -3.52 -14.53
N GLU A 38 2.67 -4.51 -15.10
CA GLU A 38 1.28 -4.81 -14.72
C GLU A 38 1.17 -5.22 -13.25
N GLU A 39 2.10 -6.07 -12.76
CA GLU A 39 2.21 -6.39 -11.34
C GLU A 39 2.45 -5.17 -10.47
N CYS A 40 3.33 -4.25 -10.89
CA CYS A 40 3.56 -2.99 -10.19
C CYS A 40 2.27 -2.14 -10.10
N ALA A 41 1.50 -2.05 -11.19
CA ALA A 41 0.23 -1.33 -11.21
C ALA A 41 -0.80 -1.98 -10.27
N ALA A 42 -0.86 -3.30 -10.21
CA ALA A 42 -1.73 -4.05 -9.30
C ALA A 42 -1.33 -3.83 -7.83
N LEU A 43 -0.03 -3.85 -7.51
CA LEU A 43 0.49 -3.59 -6.16
C LEU A 43 0.22 -2.14 -5.73
N ALA A 44 0.45 -1.16 -6.61
CA ALA A 44 0.16 0.25 -6.34
C ALA A 44 -1.34 0.50 -6.08
N SER A 45 -2.21 -0.18 -6.83
CA SER A 45 -3.66 -0.10 -6.62
C SER A 45 -4.08 -0.66 -5.27
N GLN A 46 -3.50 -1.80 -4.86
CA GLN A 46 -3.74 -2.41 -3.55
C GLN A 46 -3.24 -1.50 -2.42
N ALA A 47 -2.02 -0.96 -2.53
CA ALA A 47 -1.46 -0.05 -1.55
C ALA A 47 -2.32 1.22 -1.39
N SER A 48 -2.84 1.75 -2.50
CA SER A 48 -3.73 2.91 -2.47
C SER A 48 -5.05 2.61 -1.77
N ALA A 49 -5.64 1.45 -2.01
CA ALA A 49 -6.87 1.01 -1.34
C ALA A 49 -6.65 0.80 0.17
N GLU A 50 -5.51 0.22 0.54
CA GLU A 50 -5.15 0.01 1.93
C GLU A 50 -4.89 1.35 2.65
N LEU A 51 -4.19 2.28 2.01
CA LEU A 51 -3.99 3.62 2.55
C LEU A 51 -5.32 4.37 2.76
N ASP A 52 -6.27 4.26 1.83
CA ASP A 52 -7.61 4.84 1.97
C ASP A 52 -8.37 4.21 3.15
N ARG A 53 -8.30 2.88 3.31
CA ARG A 53 -8.86 2.17 4.47
C ARG A 53 -8.31 2.72 5.79
N LEU A 54 -6.99 2.80 5.91
CA LEU A 54 -6.31 3.31 7.11
C LEU A 54 -6.65 4.76 7.41
N THR A 55 -6.73 5.59 6.38
CA THR A 55 -7.11 7.01 6.52
C THR A 55 -8.53 7.14 7.06
N ARG A 56 -9.47 6.32 6.57
CA ARG A 56 -10.87 6.33 7.05
C ARG A 56 -11.00 5.80 8.47
N GLU A 57 -10.25 4.77 8.83
CA GLU A 57 -10.25 4.21 10.18
C GLU A 57 -9.64 5.17 11.20
N GLY A 58 -8.50 5.80 10.88
CA GLY A 58 -7.90 6.82 11.73
C GLY A 58 -8.76 8.08 11.86
N ALA A 59 -9.56 8.41 10.84
CA ALA A 59 -10.55 9.50 10.92
C ALA A 59 -11.82 9.14 11.71
N ALA A 60 -12.07 7.84 11.96
CA ALA A 60 -13.25 7.35 12.67
C ALA A 60 -13.05 7.31 14.19
N GLU A 61 -11.83 7.51 14.71
CA GLU A 61 -11.62 7.72 16.14
C GLU A 61 -12.15 9.11 16.54
N PRO A 62 -13.22 9.21 17.36
CA PRO A 62 -13.67 10.49 17.85
C PRO A 62 -12.54 11.13 18.65
N ALA A 63 -12.23 12.39 18.35
CA ALA A 63 -11.21 13.13 19.07
C ALA A 63 -11.48 13.04 20.59
N PRO A 64 -10.47 12.80 21.44
CA PRO A 64 -10.67 12.75 22.89
C PRO A 64 -11.32 14.06 23.37
N GLY A 65 -12.54 13.95 23.90
CA GLY A 65 -13.41 15.10 24.22
C GLY A 65 -14.71 15.17 23.40
N GLN A 66 -14.88 14.33 22.37
CA GLN A 66 -16.17 14.08 21.73
C GLN A 66 -16.96 12.99 22.47
N ASP A 67 -17.03 13.10 23.79
CA ASP A 67 -18.05 12.38 24.56
C ASP A 67 -19.39 13.07 24.28
N ARG A 68 -20.25 12.32 23.58
CA ARG A 68 -21.68 12.48 23.34
C ARG A 68 -22.33 13.75 23.94
N LEU A 69 -22.65 14.71 23.07
CA LEU A 69 -23.79 15.60 23.30
C LEU A 69 -24.97 15.05 22.49
N LEU A 70 -25.92 14.46 23.25
CA LEU A 70 -27.23 13.87 22.86
C LEU A 70 -27.26 12.34 22.70
#